data_AF-A0A1S9URF5-F1
#
_entry.id   AF-A0A1S9URF5-F1
#
_cell.length_a   1.000
_cell.length_b   1.000
_cell.length_c   1.000
_cell.angle_alpha   90.00
_cell.angle_beta   90.00
_cell.angle_gamma   90.00
#
_symmetry.space_group_name_H-M   'P 1'
#
loop_
_entity.id
_entity.type
_entity.pdbx_description
1 polymer ?
#
loop_
_entity_poly.entity_id
_entity_poly.type
_entity_poly.pdbx_seq_one_letter_code
_entity_poly.pdbx_strand_id
1 'polypeptide(L)' 'MALKVLLIVIGVAFILSGVYKMKKYDAFVGKTQTRKNLFNLLINGQSSGIGQLLSGIVCIVLAIVAFIIK' A
#
# COMPACT_ATOMS: atom_id res chain seq x y z
N MET A 1 -0.61 24.04 -3.55
CA MET A 1 -1.94 23.46 -3.25
C MET A 1 -2.19 22.18 -4.05
N ALA A 2 -2.17 22.22 -5.39
CA ALA A 2 -2.47 21.06 -6.25
C ALA A 2 -1.61 19.80 -5.99
N LEU A 3 -0.29 19.96 -5.79
CA LEU A 3 0.62 18.83 -5.53
C LEU A 3 0.30 18.08 -4.22
N LYS A 4 -0.12 18.81 -3.17
CA LYS A 4 -0.45 18.24 -1.86
C LYS A 4 -1.75 17.42 -1.94
N VAL A 5 -2.74 17.89 -2.71
CA VAL A 5 -3.98 17.15 -2.99
C VAL A 5 -3.71 15.91 -3.84
N LEU A 6 -2.84 16.03 -4.84
CA LEU A 6 -2.43 14.91 -5.70
C LEU A 6 -1.78 13.78 -4.88
N LEU A 7 -0.91 14.11 -3.92
CA LEU A 7 -0.28 13.13 -3.03
C LEU A 7 -1.28 12.36 -2.18
N ILE A 8 -2.35 13.02 -1.70
CA ILE A 8 -3.42 12.36 -0.94
C ILE A 8 -4.20 11.39 -1.84
N VAL A 9 -4.56 11.82 -3.06
CA VAL A 9 -5.27 10.96 -4.03
C VAL A 9 -4.43 9.76 -4.41
N ILE A 10 -3.12 9.94 -4.65
CA ILE A 10 -2.17 8.87 -4.93
C ILE A 10 -2.06 7.91 -3.74
N GLY A 11 -1.96 8.43 -2.51
CA GLY A 11 -1.90 7.61 -1.30
C GLY A 11 -3.14 6.73 -1.11
N VAL A 12 -4.33 7.29 -1.32
CA VAL A 12 -5.60 6.55 -1.26
C VAL A 12 -5.67 5.48 -2.36
N ALA A 13 -5.27 5.82 -3.59
CA ALA A 13 -5.21 4.86 -4.69
C ALA A 13 -4.24 3.69 -4.42
N PHE A 14 -3.10 3.96 -3.77
CA PHE A 14 -2.14 2.94 -3.36
C PHE A 14 -2.71 2.00 -2.30
N ILE A 15 -3.43 2.52 -1.31
CA ILE A 15 -4.09 1.71 -0.28
C ILE A 15 -5.17 0.82 -0.91
N LEU A 16 -6.03 1.39 -1.77
CA LEU A 16 -7.05 0.64 -2.51
C LEU A 16 -6.44 -0.45 -3.39
N SER A 17 -5.35 -0.15 -4.10
CA SER A 17 -4.63 -1.11 -4.94
C SER A 17 -4.00 -2.23 -4.10
N GLY A 18 -3.38 -1.89 -2.96
CA GLY A 18 -2.80 -2.84 -2.02
C GLY A 18 -3.83 -3.79 -1.42
N VAL A 19 -4.96 -3.24 -0.95
CA VAL A 19 -6.10 -4.02 -0.44
C VAL A 19 -6.71 -4.90 -1.53
N TYR A 20 -6.89 -4.38 -2.74
CA TYR A 20 -7.41 -5.16 -3.87
C TYR A 20 -6.48 -6.31 -4.25
N LYS A 21 -5.16 -6.08 -4.29
CA LYS A 21 -4.19 -7.15 -4.53
C LYS A 21 -4.22 -8.19 -3.41
N MET A 22 -4.22 -7.78 -2.14
CA MET A 22 -4.37 -8.75 -1.04
C MET A 22 -5.60 -9.64 -1.26
N LYS A 23 -6.75 -9.03 -1.53
CA LYS A 23 -8.02 -9.75 -1.74
C LYS A 23 -8.02 -10.65 -2.99
N LYS A 24 -7.35 -10.23 -4.08
CA LYS A 24 -7.30 -10.99 -5.34
C LYS A 24 -6.28 -12.14 -5.30
N TYR A 25 -5.15 -11.94 -4.62
CA TYR A 25 -4.14 -12.98 -4.41
C TYR A 25 -4.49 -13.92 -3.24
N ASP A 26 -5.44 -13.54 -2.36
CA ASP A 26 -6.04 -14.40 -1.32
C ASP A 26 -6.92 -15.53 -1.89
N ALA A 27 -7.34 -15.46 -3.16
CA ALA A 27 -8.15 -16.51 -3.80
C ALA A 27 -7.33 -17.73 -4.26
N PHE A 28 -5.99 -17.65 -4.29
CA PHE A 28 -5.12 -18.76 -4.68
C PHE A 28 -4.58 -19.51 -3.44
N VAL A 29 -5.42 -20.38 -2.86
CA VAL A 29 -5.07 -21.63 -2.14
C VAL A 29 -4.38 -21.50 -0.75
N GLY A 30 -5.07 -21.93 0.32
CA GLY A 30 -4.56 -22.91 1.30
C GLY A 30 -3.75 -22.46 2.53
N LYS A 31 -4.40 -22.61 3.71
CA LYS A 31 -3.94 -22.99 5.07
C LYS A 31 -2.90 -22.19 5.90
N THR A 32 -2.30 -21.09 5.43
CA THR A 32 -1.62 -20.14 6.36
C THR A 32 -1.46 -18.74 5.74
N GLN A 33 -2.44 -17.85 5.95
CA GLN A 33 -2.52 -16.52 5.32
C GLN A 33 -1.28 -15.65 5.56
N THR A 34 -0.76 -15.62 6.79
CA THR A 34 0.30 -14.68 7.20
C THR A 34 1.66 -14.99 6.58
N ARG A 35 2.02 -16.27 6.42
CA ARG A 35 3.30 -16.67 5.82
C ARG A 35 3.35 -16.41 4.32
N LYS A 36 2.28 -16.69 3.57
CA LYS A 36 2.25 -16.47 2.12
C LYS A 36 2.30 -14.98 1.75
N ASN A 37 1.65 -14.15 2.56
CA ASN A 37 1.65 -12.71 2.35
C ASN A 37 3.05 -12.10 2.67
N LEU A 38 3.76 -12.63 3.68
CA LEU A 38 5.17 -12.32 3.97
C LEU A 38 6.13 -12.79 2.87
N PHE A 39 5.93 -13.98 2.30
CA PHE A 39 6.73 -14.46 1.16
C PHE A 39 6.48 -13.63 -0.10
N ASN A 40 5.23 -13.23 -0.36
CA ASN A 40 4.91 -12.32 -1.45
C ASN A 40 5.54 -10.93 -1.24
N LEU A 41 5.62 -10.45 0.01
CA LEU A 41 6.40 -9.25 0.35
C LEU A 41 7.90 -9.45 0.14
N LEU A 42 8.45 -10.62 0.43
CA LEU A 42 9.87 -10.92 0.23
C LEU A 42 10.23 -11.02 -1.27
N ILE A 43 9.36 -11.61 -2.10
CA ILE A 43 9.61 -11.82 -3.53
C ILE A 43 9.19 -10.61 -4.38
N ASN A 44 7.99 -10.07 -4.16
CA ASN A 44 7.49 -8.90 -4.90
C ASN A 44 7.84 -7.56 -4.24
N GLY A 45 8.46 -7.57 -3.05
CA GLY A 45 8.88 -6.35 -2.36
C GLY A 45 7.72 -5.38 -2.14
N GLN A 46 7.99 -4.12 -2.50
CA GLN A 46 7.03 -3.00 -2.45
C GLN A 46 5.80 -3.18 -3.35
N SER A 47 5.86 -4.04 -4.38
CA SER A 47 4.73 -4.29 -5.29
C SER A 47 3.72 -5.31 -4.73
N SER A 48 4.07 -6.00 -3.63
CA SER A 48 3.16 -6.89 -2.92
C SER A 48 2.00 -6.12 -2.30
N GLY A 49 0.88 -6.81 -2.02
CA GLY A 49 -0.27 -6.20 -1.36
C GLY A 49 0.09 -5.51 -0.03
N ILE A 50 0.95 -6.15 0.79
CA ILE A 50 1.47 -5.57 2.05
C ILE A 50 2.37 -4.37 1.77
N GLY A 51 3.25 -4.48 0.79
CA GLY A 51 4.16 -3.41 0.38
C GLY A 51 3.42 -2.16 -0.08
N GLN A 52 2.39 -2.32 -0.91
CA GLN A 52 1.55 -1.20 -1.37
C GLN A 52 0.72 -0.58 -0.25
N LEU A 53 0.27 -1.38 0.73
CA LEU A 53 -0.42 -0.87 1.91
C LEU A 53 0.52 -0.02 2.79
N LEU A 54 1.70 -0.54 3.13
CA LEU A 54 2.71 0.23 3.88
C LEU A 54 3.16 1.48 3.12
N SER A 55 3.41 1.34 1.81
CA SER A 55 3.79 2.46 0.94
C SER A 55 2.71 3.54 0.90
N GLY A 56 1.43 3.14 0.78
CA GLY A 56 0.30 4.06 0.84
C GLY A 56 0.21 4.81 2.17
N ILE A 57 0.41 4.12 3.30
CA ILE A 57 0.46 4.75 4.63
C ILE A 57 1.61 5.77 4.72
N VAL A 58 2.81 5.39 4.30
CA VAL A 58 3.98 6.30 4.28
C VAL A 58 3.71 7.51 3.38
N CYS A 59 3.05 7.31 2.24
CA CYS A 59 2.70 8.39 1.31
C CYS A 59 1.71 9.38 1.94
N ILE A 60 0.73 8.91 2.71
CA ILE A 60 -0.19 9.76 3.47
C ILE A 60 0.55 10.52 4.57
N VAL A 61 1.43 9.85 5.33
CA VAL A 61 2.23 10.51 6.38
C VAL A 61 3.10 11.62 5.78
N LEU A 62 3.77 11.36 4.66
CA LEU A 62 4.55 12.38 3.95
C LEU A 62 3.68 13.52 3.41
N ALA A 63 2.48 13.21 2.91
CA ALA A 63 1.54 14.24 2.47
C ALA A 63 1.11 15.16 3.61
N ILE A 64 0.87 14.61 4.82
CA ILE A 64 0.54 15.37 6.03
C ILE A 64 1.73 16.23 6.49
N VAL A 65 2.93 15.64 6.56
CA VAL A 65 4.16 16.37 6.92
C VAL A 65 4.43 17.50 5.94
N ALA A 66 4.27 17.26 4.64
CA ALA A 66 4.37 18.29 3.60
C ALA A 66 3.24 19.33 3.65
N PHE A 67 2.16 19.07 4.39
CA PHE A 67 1.12 20.07 4.67
C PHE A 67 1.49 20.99 5.83
N ILE A 68 2.19 20.46 6.83
CA ILE A 68 2.68 21.18 8.01
C ILE A 68 3.93 22.02 7.68
N ILE A 69 4.87 21.43 6.96
CA ILE A 69 6.04 22.15 6.44
C ILE A 69 5.56 22.94 5.22
N LYS A 70 5.52 24.27 5.34
CA LYS A 70 4.84 25.16 4.39
C LYS A 70 5.42 25.05 2.97
#